data_AF-A0A2K3N852-F1
#
_entry.id   AF-A0A2K3N852-F1
#
_cell.length_a   1.000
_cell.length_b   1.000
_cell.length_c   1.000
_cell.angle_alpha   90.00
_cell.angle_beta   90.00
_cell.angle_gamma   90.00
#
_symmetry.space_group_name_H-M   'P 1'
#
loop_
_entity.id
_entity.type
_entity.pdbx_description
1 polymer ?
#
loop_
_entity_poly.entity_id
_entity_poly.type
_entity_poly.pdbx_seq_one_letter_code
_entity_poly.pdbx_strand_id
1 'polypeptide(L)'
;NILLSWQRRPPIDTRKGKLNLKLQKQHNCIPDEHYVQTLLALHGLEGELERRTVTFTLWNQSTTKTDNKGWHPMTFSYANADPRRIKEIKDINNVYYETEHRTEWCRTNSTFAPCFLFARKFSQGAAMRLLGDGIIDHFEVSALLGNTR
;
A
#
# COMPACT_ATOMS: atom_id res chain seq x y z
N ASN A 1 -0.05 28.46 5.16
CA ASN A 1 0.09 28.64 3.70
C ASN A 1 0.60 27.37 3.05
N ILE A 2 -0.28 26.38 2.87
CA ILE A 2 0.06 25.17 2.13
C ILE A 2 -0.35 25.43 0.67
N LEU A 3 0.63 25.74 -0.18
CA LEU A 3 0.46 25.80 -1.63
C LEU A 3 0.38 24.37 -2.17
N LEU A 4 -0.81 23.78 -2.15
CA LEU A 4 -1.11 22.52 -2.83
C LEU A 4 -1.36 22.83 -4.31
N SER A 5 -0.32 22.78 -5.15
CA SER A 5 -0.51 22.85 -6.59
C SER A 5 -1.08 21.54 -7.11
N TRP A 6 -2.40 21.38 -7.01
CA TRP A 6 -3.15 20.37 -7.78
C TRP A 6 -3.22 20.81 -9.25
N GLN A 7 -2.08 20.79 -9.93
CA GLN A 7 -2.04 21.05 -11.35
C GLN A 7 -2.46 19.78 -12.08
N ARG A 8 -3.69 19.78 -12.60
CA ARG A 8 -4.17 18.72 -13.50
C ARG A 8 -3.18 18.54 -14.63
N ARG A 9 -3.00 17.30 -15.10
CA ARG A 9 -2.22 17.05 -16.32
C ARG A 9 -2.78 17.94 -17.44
N PRO A 10 -1.92 18.71 -18.12
CA PRO A 10 -2.38 19.52 -19.23
C PRO A 10 -2.94 18.61 -20.34
N PRO A 11 -4.02 19.02 -21.01
CA PRO A 11 -4.58 18.26 -22.11
C PRO A 11 -3.52 18.04 -23.20
N ILE A 12 -3.59 16.89 -23.87
CA ILE A 12 -2.67 16.56 -24.95
C ILE A 12 -2.93 17.52 -26.11
N ASP A 13 -1.94 18.34 -26.44
CA ASP A 13 -1.97 19.25 -27.58
C ASP A 13 -1.28 18.59 -28.76
N THR A 14 -2.05 18.17 -29.77
CA THR A 14 -1.51 17.45 -30.93
C THR A 14 -0.40 18.21 -31.68
N ARG A 15 -0.32 19.54 -31.53
CA ARG A 15 0.74 20.39 -32.11
C ARG A 15 2.08 20.25 -31.39
N LYS A 16 2.08 19.82 -30.13
CA LYS A 16 3.28 19.75 -29.27
C LYS A 16 4.04 18.43 -29.35
N GLY A 17 3.58 17.45 -30.15
CA GLY A 17 4.31 16.21 -30.45
C GLY A 17 5.02 15.58 -29.23
N LYS A 18 6.35 15.41 -29.32
CA LYS A 18 7.21 14.86 -28.25
C LYS A 18 7.27 15.70 -26.97
N LEU A 19 6.93 16.99 -27.02
CA LEU A 19 6.88 17.88 -25.85
C LEU A 19 5.72 17.50 -24.92
N ASN A 20 4.60 16.99 -25.46
CA ASN A 20 3.52 16.44 -24.63
C ASN A 20 4.01 15.29 -23.77
N LEU A 21 4.86 14.42 -24.31
CA LEU A 21 5.36 13.26 -23.57
C LEU A 21 6.23 13.70 -22.38
N LYS A 22 7.01 14.78 -22.52
CA LYS A 22 7.76 15.37 -21.41
C LYS A 22 6.84 16.03 -20.37
N LEU A 23 5.88 16.84 -20.81
CA LEU A 23 4.90 17.50 -19.94
C LEU A 23 4.02 16.49 -19.18
N GLN A 24 3.56 15.44 -19.86
CA GLN A 24 2.78 14.35 -19.29
C GLN A 24 3.56 13.55 -18.23
N LYS A 25 4.88 13.41 -18.41
CA LYS A 25 5.78 12.72 -17.46
C LYS A 25 6.22 13.60 -16.27
N GLN A 26 6.08 14.92 -16.37
CA GLN A 26 6.52 15.85 -15.33
C GLN A 26 5.56 15.87 -14.12
N HIS A 27 4.30 15.47 -14.31
CA HIS A 27 3.29 15.41 -13.26
C HIS A 27 3.16 13.97 -12.72
N ASN A 28 4.02 13.61 -11.77
CA ASN A 28 4.04 12.30 -11.10
C ASN A 28 3.01 12.16 -9.96
N CYS A 29 2.08 13.12 -9.83
CA CYS A 29 1.05 13.04 -8.81
C CYS A 29 -0.02 12.05 -9.28
N ILE A 30 -0.05 10.87 -8.67
CA ILE A 30 -1.13 9.90 -8.89
C ILE A 30 -2.31 10.39 -8.03
N PRO A 31 -3.45 10.80 -8.62
CA PRO A 31 -4.49 11.51 -7.87
C PRO A 31 -5.05 10.71 -6.68
N ASP A 32 -5.14 9.40 -6.83
CA ASP A 32 -5.60 8.46 -5.80
C ASP A 32 -4.65 8.38 -4.59
N GLU A 33 -3.36 8.67 -4.75
CA GLU A 33 -2.38 8.63 -3.65
C GLU A 33 -2.47 9.85 -2.72
N HIS A 34 -3.00 10.97 -3.21
CA HIS A 34 -2.93 12.25 -2.49
C HIS A 34 -4.28 12.95 -2.27
N TYR A 35 -5.33 12.62 -3.02
CA TYR A 35 -6.57 13.39 -3.03
C TYR A 35 -7.26 13.37 -1.66
N VAL A 36 -7.40 12.18 -1.07
CA VAL A 36 -8.13 12.00 0.19
C VAL A 36 -7.43 12.70 1.35
N GLN A 37 -6.12 12.49 1.51
CA GLN A 37 -5.35 13.11 2.58
C GLN A 37 -5.39 14.64 2.45
N THR A 38 -5.29 15.15 1.22
CA THR A 38 -5.36 16.59 0.98
C THR A 38 -6.73 17.16 1.29
N LEU A 39 -7.80 16.50 0.85
CA LEU A 39 -9.16 16.93 1.14
C LEU A 39 -9.38 17.02 2.66
N LEU A 40 -8.96 16.01 3.41
CA LEU A 40 -9.09 15.98 4.87
C LEU A 40 -8.26 17.08 5.54
N ALA A 41 -7.05 17.35 5.06
CA ALA A 41 -6.23 18.45 5.55
C ALA A 41 -6.86 19.83 5.30
N LEU A 42 -7.47 20.05 4.12
CA LEU A 42 -8.19 21.28 3.81
C LEU A 42 -9.40 21.52 4.71
N HIS A 43 -10.02 20.45 5.20
CA HIS A 43 -11.11 20.51 6.16
C HIS A 43 -10.64 20.55 7.63
N GLY A 44 -9.33 20.57 7.89
CA GLY A 44 -8.78 20.57 9.25
C GLY A 44 -8.95 19.24 10.00
N LEU A 45 -9.23 18.15 9.28
CA LEU A 45 -9.49 16.82 9.84
C LEU A 45 -8.23 15.93 9.87
N GLU A 46 -7.04 16.50 9.67
CA GLU A 46 -5.78 15.74 9.68
C GLU A 46 -5.51 15.10 11.06
N GLY A 47 -5.93 15.77 12.14
CA GLY A 47 -5.78 15.27 13.52
C GLY A 47 -6.68 14.08 13.86
N GLU A 48 -7.73 13.84 13.07
CA GLU A 48 -8.64 12.70 13.21
C GLU A 48 -8.11 11.44 12.50
N LEU A 49 -6.99 11.58 11.76
CA LEU A 49 -6.40 10.50 11.00
C LEU A 49 -5.17 9.93 11.70
N GLU A 50 -5.17 8.61 11.83
CA GLU A 50 -3.95 7.86 12.03
C GLU A 50 -3.05 8.02 10.79
N ARG A 51 -1.79 8.45 10.98
CA ARG A 51 -0.80 8.69 9.92
C ARG A 51 -0.23 7.40 9.30
N ARG A 52 -1.00 6.31 9.33
CA ARG A 52 -0.60 4.96 8.90
C ARG A 52 -1.72 4.26 8.17
N THR A 53 -1.33 3.40 7.23
CA THR A 53 -2.27 2.51 6.54
C THR A 53 -2.45 1.22 7.32
N VAL A 54 -3.64 0.63 7.28
CA VAL A 54 -3.90 -0.71 7.82
C VAL A 54 -3.44 -1.85 6.90
N THR A 55 -2.82 -1.54 5.76
CA THR A 55 -2.38 -2.53 4.76
C THR A 55 -0.86 -2.61 4.71
N PHE A 56 -0.31 -3.74 5.15
CA PHE A 56 1.10 -4.04 5.00
C PHE A 56 1.50 -4.11 3.51
N THR A 57 2.51 -3.33 3.16
CA THR A 57 3.09 -3.30 1.83
C THR A 57 4.60 -3.35 1.95
N LEU A 58 5.21 -4.40 1.41
CA LEU A 58 6.65 -4.49 1.28
C LEU A 58 7.08 -3.77 0.02
N TRP A 59 7.92 -2.74 0.14
CA TRP A 59 8.41 -1.97 -0.98
C TRP A 59 9.80 -2.46 -1.40
N ASN A 60 10.03 -2.55 -2.70
CA ASN A 60 11.35 -2.83 -3.26
C ASN A 60 11.58 -1.94 -4.49
N GLN A 61 12.85 -1.62 -4.76
CA GLN A 61 13.24 -0.99 -6.01
C GLN A 61 13.35 -2.08 -7.07
N SER A 62 12.35 -2.16 -7.96
CA SER A 62 12.40 -3.08 -9.08
C SER A 62 12.62 -2.32 -10.39
N THR A 63 13.43 -2.87 -11.28
CA THR A 63 13.57 -2.42 -12.66
C THR A 63 12.52 -3.15 -13.52
N THR A 64 11.36 -2.54 -13.74
CA THR A 64 10.49 -3.01 -14.84
C THR A 64 11.14 -2.65 -16.17
N LYS A 65 11.00 -3.52 -17.20
CA LYS A 65 11.68 -3.41 -18.51
C LYS A 65 11.49 -2.07 -19.26
N THR A 66 10.62 -1.20 -18.77
CA THR A 66 10.19 0.05 -19.41
C THR A 66 10.34 1.30 -18.54
N ASP A 67 10.74 1.20 -17.26
CA ASP A 67 10.80 2.37 -16.36
C ASP A 67 12.05 2.43 -15.49
N ASN A 68 12.50 3.66 -15.27
CA ASN A 68 13.59 4.02 -14.37
C ASN A 68 13.29 3.53 -12.95
N LYS A 69 14.33 3.17 -12.19
CA LYS A 69 14.30 2.64 -10.80
C LYS A 69 13.22 3.32 -9.95
N GLY A 70 12.09 2.65 -9.76
CA GLY A 70 10.97 3.13 -8.95
C GLY A 70 10.70 2.21 -7.76
N TRP A 71 10.17 2.78 -6.68
CA TRP A 71 9.68 2.00 -5.54
C TRP A 71 8.33 1.40 -5.90
N HIS A 72 8.23 0.07 -5.87
CA HIS A 72 7.00 -0.64 -6.18
C HIS A 72 6.70 -1.66 -5.07
N PRO A 73 5.41 -1.96 -4.82
CA PRO A 73 5.07 -3.07 -3.95
C PRO A 73 5.68 -4.38 -4.49
N MET A 74 6.36 -5.14 -3.64
CA MET A 74 6.90 -6.45 -3.95
C MET A 74 5.77 -7.48 -4.05
N THR A 75 5.85 -8.39 -5.02
CA THR A 75 4.89 -9.49 -5.13
C THR A 75 5.36 -10.68 -4.28
N PHE A 76 4.53 -11.13 -3.35
CA PHE A 76 4.73 -12.39 -2.63
C PHE A 76 4.46 -13.57 -3.58
N SER A 77 5.42 -14.47 -3.72
CA SER A 77 5.34 -15.75 -4.41
C SER A 77 5.13 -16.91 -3.43
N TYR A 78 4.97 -18.13 -3.96
CA TYR A 78 4.91 -19.35 -3.14
C TYR A 78 6.11 -19.47 -2.16
N ALA A 79 7.30 -19.03 -2.57
CA ALA A 79 8.51 -19.20 -1.78
C ALA A 79 8.62 -18.24 -0.58
N ASN A 80 7.98 -17.07 -0.63
CA ASN A 80 8.10 -16.04 0.40
C ASN A 80 6.77 -15.76 1.15
N ALA A 81 5.73 -16.56 0.87
CA ALA A 81 4.45 -16.54 1.57
C ALA A 81 4.36 -17.69 2.58
N ASP A 82 5.45 -17.97 3.31
CA ASP A 82 5.46 -19.00 4.32
C ASP A 82 4.72 -18.58 5.60
N PRO A 83 4.20 -19.54 6.40
CA PRO A 83 3.44 -19.25 7.61
C PRO A 83 4.17 -18.38 8.62
N ARG A 84 5.48 -18.59 8.77
CA ARG A 84 6.30 -17.81 9.70
C ARG A 84 6.37 -16.36 9.25
N ARG A 85 6.55 -16.10 7.95
CA ARG A 85 6.54 -14.75 7.40
C ARG A 85 5.20 -14.04 7.59
N ILE A 86 4.08 -14.75 7.41
CA ILE A 86 2.76 -14.16 7.67
C ILE A 86 2.55 -13.85 9.15
N LYS A 87 3.00 -14.74 10.04
CA LYS A 87 2.97 -14.49 11.48
C LYS A 87 3.81 -13.27 11.85
N GLU A 88 5.02 -13.14 11.30
CA GLU A 88 5.86 -11.96 11.50
C GLU A 88 5.16 -10.67 11.08
N ILE A 89 4.41 -10.67 9.98
CA ILE A 89 3.62 -9.50 9.53
C ILE A 89 2.47 -9.21 10.50
N LYS A 90 1.75 -10.25 10.96
CA LYS A 90 0.65 -10.12 11.93
C LYS A 90 1.13 -9.59 13.29
N ASP A 91 2.35 -9.95 13.68
CA ASP A 91 2.93 -9.58 14.98
C ASP A 91 3.56 -8.17 14.98
N ILE A 92 3.59 -7.46 13.84
CA ILE A 92 4.08 -6.07 13.79
C ILE A 92 3.15 -5.17 14.61
N ASN A 93 3.67 -4.61 15.69
CA ASN A 93 2.94 -3.72 16.61
C ASN A 93 3.58 -2.32 16.73
N ASN A 94 4.60 -2.02 15.92
CA ASN A 94 5.18 -0.70 15.81
C ASN A 94 5.69 -0.42 14.40
N VAL A 95 5.80 0.87 14.05
CA VAL A 95 6.35 1.35 12.78
C VAL A 95 7.48 2.33 13.06
N TYR A 96 8.61 2.13 12.39
CA TYR A 96 9.74 3.06 12.43
C TYR A 96 9.71 3.99 11.22
N TYR A 97 9.64 5.30 11.49
CA TYR A 97 9.69 6.35 10.48
C TYR A 97 11.13 6.84 10.33
N GLU A 98 11.84 6.34 9.31
CA GLU A 98 13.25 6.65 9.06
C GLU A 98 13.51 8.15 8.92
N THR A 99 12.63 8.89 8.24
CA THR A 99 12.76 10.34 8.04
C THR A 99 12.65 11.13 9.33
N GLU A 100 11.89 10.61 10.31
CA GLU A 100 11.64 11.26 11.60
C GLU A 100 12.48 10.66 12.74
N HIS A 101 13.24 9.60 12.47
CA HIS A 101 13.98 8.81 13.46
C HIS A 101 13.11 8.42 14.68
N ARG A 102 11.86 8.05 14.40
CA ARG A 102 10.82 7.88 15.43
C ARG A 102 10.09 6.56 15.27
N THR A 103 9.89 5.86 16.38
CA THR A 103 9.05 4.66 16.43
C THR A 103 7.68 5.01 16.98
N GLU A 104 6.63 4.64 16.24
CA GLU A 104 5.26 4.69 16.71
C GLU A 104 4.76 3.30 17.07
N TRP A 105 4.16 3.18 18.26
CA TRP A 105 3.52 1.94 18.70
C TRP A 105 2.05 1.94 18.32
N CYS A 106 1.61 0.86 17.69
CA CYS A 106 0.25 0.66 17.24
C CYS A 106 -0.64 0.36 18.43
N ARG A 107 -1.64 1.22 18.65
CA ARG A 107 -2.55 1.11 19.78
C ARG A 107 -4.00 1.27 19.36
N THR A 108 -4.88 0.66 20.14
CA THR A 108 -6.33 0.86 20.09
C THR A 108 -6.81 0.99 21.54
N ASN A 109 -7.49 2.08 21.87
CA ASN A 109 -7.95 2.37 23.25
C ASN A 109 -6.83 2.17 24.30
N SER A 110 -5.63 2.69 24.03
CA SER A 110 -4.44 2.59 24.88
C SER A 110 -3.84 1.19 25.07
N THR A 111 -4.37 0.16 24.40
CA THR A 111 -3.81 -1.19 24.38
C THR A 111 -2.97 -1.42 23.13
N PHE A 112 -1.89 -2.20 23.22
CA PHE A 112 -1.09 -2.57 22.05
C PHE A 112 -1.89 -3.45 21.09
N ALA A 113 -1.82 -3.14 19.81
CA ALA A 113 -2.53 -3.84 18.75
C ALA A 113 -1.62 -4.06 17.53
N PRO A 114 -1.94 -5.04 16.66
CA PRO A 114 -1.30 -5.16 15.36
C PRO A 114 -1.43 -3.88 14.54
N CYS A 115 -0.39 -3.54 13.80
CA CYS A 115 -0.39 -2.35 12.93
C CYS A 115 -1.20 -2.56 11.65
N PHE A 116 -1.27 -3.80 11.15
CA PHE A 116 -1.81 -4.11 9.84
C PHE A 116 -2.93 -5.15 9.94
N LEU A 117 -4.04 -4.87 9.26
CA LEU A 117 -5.19 -5.76 9.11
C LEU A 117 -5.14 -6.52 7.79
N PHE A 118 -4.52 -5.90 6.77
CA PHE A 118 -4.38 -6.48 5.44
C PHE A 118 -2.92 -6.54 5.04
N ALA A 119 -2.60 -7.40 4.08
CA ALA A 119 -1.35 -7.37 3.34
C ALA A 119 -1.67 -7.47 1.85
N ARG A 120 -0.85 -6.85 0.99
CA ARG A 120 -1.13 -6.82 -0.45
C ARG A 120 -0.06 -7.51 -1.30
N LYS A 121 -0.47 -7.77 -2.54
CA LYS A 121 0.38 -8.22 -3.65
C LYS A 121 0.85 -9.68 -3.53
N PHE A 122 -0.06 -10.58 -3.22
CA PHE A 122 0.18 -12.03 -3.30
C PHE A 122 -0.08 -12.54 -4.72
N SER A 123 0.82 -13.38 -5.23
CA SER A 123 0.59 -14.13 -6.46
C SER A 123 -0.36 -15.30 -6.21
N GLN A 124 -0.86 -15.92 -7.27
CA GLN A 124 -1.67 -17.13 -7.17
C GLN A 124 -0.95 -18.25 -6.39
N GLY A 125 0.36 -18.44 -6.63
CA GLY A 125 1.15 -19.42 -5.90
C GLY A 125 1.25 -19.11 -4.40
N ALA A 126 1.39 -17.83 -4.04
CA ALA A 126 1.33 -17.45 -2.63
C ALA A 126 -0.04 -17.75 -2.02
N ALA A 127 -1.15 -17.43 -2.71
CA ALA A 127 -2.50 -17.75 -2.24
C ALA A 127 -2.68 -19.25 -1.98
N MET A 128 -2.24 -20.11 -2.92
CA MET A 128 -2.31 -21.56 -2.76
C MET A 128 -1.53 -22.05 -1.53
N ARG A 129 -0.37 -21.46 -1.27
CA ARG A 129 0.41 -21.78 -0.08
C ARG A 129 -0.31 -21.40 1.20
N LEU A 130 -0.87 -20.20 1.25
CA LEU A 130 -1.58 -19.71 2.44
C LEU A 130 -2.84 -20.52 2.76
N LEU A 131 -3.54 -20.95 1.72
CA LEU A 131 -4.70 -21.84 1.83
C LEU A 131 -4.32 -23.26 2.24
N GLY A 132 -3.21 -23.79 1.71
CA GLY A 132 -2.74 -25.14 1.99
C GLY A 132 -2.10 -25.32 3.37
N ASP A 133 -1.34 -24.33 3.84
CA ASP A 133 -0.64 -24.39 5.13
C ASP A 133 -1.56 -24.11 6.34
N GLY A 134 -2.88 -23.97 6.13
CA GLY A 134 -3.85 -23.77 7.22
C GLY A 134 -3.68 -22.46 7.99
N ILE A 135 -3.07 -21.44 7.38
CA ILE A 135 -2.88 -20.10 8.00
C ILE A 135 -4.21 -19.34 8.10
N ILE A 136 -5.19 -19.76 7.30
CA ILE A 136 -6.60 -19.35 7.40
C ILE A 136 -7.23 -20.25 8.46
N ASP A 137 -7.70 -19.65 9.56
CA ASP A 137 -8.38 -20.37 10.63
C ASP A 137 -9.56 -21.16 10.05
N HIS A 138 -9.83 -22.35 10.58
CA HIS A 138 -10.72 -23.36 9.98
C HIS A 138 -12.15 -22.82 9.70
N PHE A 139 -12.52 -21.73 10.38
CA PHE A 139 -13.78 -21.02 10.24
C PHE A 139 -13.99 -20.29 8.90
N GLU A 140 -12.94 -19.84 8.20
CA GLU A 140 -13.08 -19.05 6.96
C GLU A 140 -13.16 -19.89 5.69
N VAL A 141 -12.61 -21.11 5.70
CA VAL A 141 -12.61 -22.01 4.53
C VAL A 141 -14.03 -22.43 4.13
N SER A 142 -14.91 -22.61 5.12
CA SER A 142 -16.32 -22.96 4.88
C SER A 142 -17.10 -21.82 4.21
N ALA A 143 -16.77 -20.57 4.51
CA ALA A 143 -17.40 -19.40 3.87
C ALA A 143 -16.94 -19.21 2.41
N LEU A 144 -15.69 -19.58 2.10
CA LEU A 144 -15.13 -19.47 0.75
C LEU A 144 -15.57 -20.63 -0.16
N LEU A 145 -15.71 -21.84 0.38
CA LEU A 145 -16.14 -23.03 -0.39
C LEU A 145 -17.68 -23.19 -0.46
N GLY A 146 -18.43 -22.52 0.42
CA GLY A 146 -19.89 -22.56 0.46
C GLY A 146 -20.61 -21.77 -0.65
N ASN A 147 -19.87 -20.97 -1.44
CA ASN A 147 -20.44 -20.07 -2.45
C ASN A 147 -20.40 -20.62 -3.89
N THR A 148 -20.07 -21.90 -4.05
CA THR A 148 -20.25 -22.65 -5.30
C THR A 148 -21.47 -23.56 -5.18
N ARG A 149 -22.65 -23.02 -5.48
CA ARG A 149 -23.81 -23.78 -5.93
C ARG A 149 -24.23 -23.29 -7.31
#